data_AF-A0A2N1TEE6-F1
#
_entry.id   AF-A0A2N1TEE6-F1
#
_cell.length_a   1.000
_cell.length_b   1.000
_cell.length_c   1.000
_cell.angle_alpha   90.00
_cell.angle_beta   90.00
_cell.angle_gamma   90.00
#
_symmetry.space_group_name_H-M   'P 1'
#
loop_
_entity.id
_entity.type
_entity.pdbx_description
1 polymer ?
#
loop_
_entity_poly.entity_id
_entity_poly.type
_entity_poly.pdbx_seq_one_letter_code
_entity_poly.pdbx_strand_id
1 'polypeptide(L)' 'MIGGLGVPELIIIFLIILVLFGANKIPKIAKDLGGGIREFKKSISGENDDDKKDKS' A
#
# COMPACT_ATOMS: atom_id res chain seq x y z
N MET A 1 -17.47 -1.24 29.33
CA MET A 1 -16.78 -2.26 28.54
C MET A 1 -17.28 -2.20 27.11
N ILE A 2 -16.67 -1.34 26.29
CA ILE A 2 -16.84 -1.36 24.84
C ILE A 2 -15.42 -1.22 24.31
N GLY A 3 -14.74 -2.35 24.17
CA GLY A 3 -13.41 -2.41 23.56
C GLY A 3 -13.59 -2.20 22.07
N GLY A 4 -13.26 -1.01 21.57
CA GLY A 4 -13.05 -0.80 20.14
C GLY A 4 -11.94 -1.73 19.67
N LEU A 5 -11.96 -2.09 18.38
CA LEU A 5 -10.88 -2.85 17.74
C LEU A 5 -9.54 -2.21 18.09
N GLY A 6 -8.81 -2.85 19.00
CA GLY A 6 -7.53 -2.38 19.46
C GLY A 6 -6.45 -2.72 18.45
N VAL A 7 -5.28 -2.11 18.64
CA VAL A 7 -4.07 -2.49 17.92
C VAL A 7 -3.81 -4.01 17.99
N PRO A 8 -3.99 -4.70 19.14
CA PRO A 8 -3.80 -6.15 19.22
C PRO A 8 -4.72 -6.97 18.30
N GLU A 9 -6.02 -6.64 18.26
CA GLU A 9 -6.99 -7.34 17.42
C GLU A 9 -6.71 -7.13 15.93
N LEU A 10 -6.29 -5.92 15.53
CA LEU A 10 -5.88 -5.64 14.16
C LEU A 10 -4.65 -6.46 13.74
N ILE A 11 -3.67 -6.64 14.64
CA ILE A 11 -2.50 -7.49 14.38
C ILE A 11 -2.92 -8.94 14.15
N ILE A 12 -3.84 -9.49 14.96
CA ILE A 12 -4.33 -10.86 14.81
C ILE A 12 -5.03 -11.03 13.45
N ILE A 13 -5.91 -10.10 13.07
CA ILE A 13 -6.59 -10.12 11.78
C ILE A 13 -5.57 -10.04 10.63
N PHE A 14 -4.59 -9.15 10.74
CA PHE A 14 -3.53 -9.01 9.75
C PHE A 14 -2.72 -10.30 9.59
N LEU A 15 -2.44 -10.99 10.70
CA LEU A 15 -1.70 -12.25 10.69
C LEU A 15 -2.49 -13.36 10.00
N ILE A 16 -3.81 -13.44 10.22
CA ILE A 16 -4.69 -14.36 9.50
C ILE A 16 -4.66 -14.09 7.99
N ILE A 17 -4.77 -12.82 7.58
CA ILE A 17 -4.68 -12.41 6.17
C ILE A 17 -3.32 -12.79 5.58
N LEU A 18 -2.23 -12.58 6.31
CA LEU A 18 -0.89 -12.97 5.87
C LEU A 18 -0.74 -14.48 5.70
N VAL A 19 -1.39 -15.31 6.52
CA VAL A 19 -1.37 -16.77 6.36
C VAL A 19 -2.18 -17.20 5.13
N LEU A 20 -3.35 -16.61 4.91
CA LEU A 20 -4.22 -16.96 3.77
C LEU A 20 -3.63 -16.52 2.43
N PHE A 21 -3.12 -15.30 2.35
CA PHE A 21 -2.61 -14.73 1.11
C PHE A 21 -1.10 -14.89 0.93
N GLY A 22 -0.37 -15.15 2.02
CA GLY A 22 1.09 -15.14 2.07
C GLY A 22 1.65 -13.73 2.24
N ALA A 23 2.72 -13.60 3.05
CA ALA A 23 3.37 -12.31 3.28
C ALA A 23 3.95 -11.65 2.01
N ASN A 24 4.19 -12.44 0.95
CA ASN A 24 4.71 -11.96 -0.33
C ASN A 24 3.61 -11.35 -1.23
N LYS A 25 2.34 -11.64 -0.99
CA LYS A 25 1.23 -11.21 -1.86
C LYS A 25 0.81 -9.76 -1.58
N ILE A 26 0.81 -9.36 -0.31
CA ILE A 26 0.53 -7.99 0.15
C ILE A 26 1.47 -6.95 -0.51
N PRO A 27 2.82 -7.06 -0.43
CA PRO A 27 3.72 -6.08 -1.04
C PRO A 27 3.65 -6.09 -2.56
N LYS A 28 3.37 -7.23 -3.19
CA LYS A 28 3.19 -7.32 -4.65
C LYS A 28 1.98 -6.51 -5.10
N ILE A 29 0.82 -6.72 -4.45
CA ILE A 29 -0.41 -5.96 -4.73
C ILE A 29 -0.20 -4.47 -4.42
N ALA A 30 0.46 -4.13 -3.31
CA ALA A 30 0.75 -2.75 -2.97
C ALA A 30 1.67 -2.06 -3.99
N LYS A 31 2.65 -2.78 -4.55
CA LYS A 31 3.54 -2.26 -5.60
C LYS A 31 2.76 -2.00 -6.90
N ASP A 32 1.93 -2.95 -7.32
CA ASP A 32 1.15 -2.85 -8.55
C ASP A 32 0.08 -1.74 -8.43
N LEU A 33 -0.64 -1.72 -7.31
CA LEU A 33 -1.64 -0.70 -6.99
C LEU A 33 -0.99 0.68 -6.81
N GLY A 34 0.13 0.76 -6.10
CA GLY A 34 0.85 2.02 -5.85
C GLY A 34 1.40 2.64 -7.14
N GLY A 35 1.90 1.81 -8.07
CA GLY A 35 2.27 2.25 -9.41
C GLY A 35 1.08 2.83 -10.17
N GLY A 36 -0.05 2.12 -10.18
CA GLY A 36 -1.28 2.59 -10.83
C GLY A 36 -1.84 3.89 -10.22
N ILE A 37 -1.86 4.01 -8.89
CA ILE A 37 -2.30 5.24 -8.20
C ILE A 37 -1.35 6.40 -8.51
N ARG A 38 -0.03 6.16 -8.56
CA ARG A 38 0.95 7.19 -8.90
C ARG A 38 0.75 7.71 -10.32
N GLU A 39 0.55 6.82 -11.28
CA GLU A 39 0.30 7.18 -12.67
C GLU A 39 -1.05 7.90 -12.83
N PHE A 40 -2.09 7.39 -12.17
CA PHE A 40 -3.41 8.03 -12.13
C PHE A 40 -3.33 9.45 -11.56
N LYS A 41 -2.58 9.64 -10.46
CA LYS A 41 -2.35 10.96 -9.85
C LYS A 41 -1.62 11.90 -10.79
N LYS A 42 -0.61 11.43 -11.54
CA LYS A 42 0.11 12.24 -12.53
C LYS A 42 -0.82 12.71 -13.65
N SER A 43 -1.64 11.81 -14.20
CA SER A 43 -2.55 12.13 -15.30
C SER A 43 -3.63 13.14 -14.89
N ILE A 44 -4.16 13.06 -13.65
CA ILE A 44 -5.17 14.01 -13.16
C ILE A 44 -4.59 15.35 -12.71
N SER A 45 -3.37 15.37 -12.17
CA SER A 45 -2.73 16.61 -11.71
C SER A 45 -2.13 17.45 -12.84
N GLY A 46 -2.09 16.95 -14.09
CA GLY A 46 -1.49 17.67 -15.23
C GLY A 46 0.00 17.95 -15.06
N GLU A 47 0.63 17.32 -14.08
CA GLU A 47 2.00 17.52 -13.67
C GLU A 47 2.88 16.62 -14.55
N ASN A 48 3.36 17.19 -15.67
CA ASN A 48 4.44 16.62 -16.46
C ASN A 48 5.75 16.77 -15.67
N ASP A 49 5.91 15.96 -14.62
CA ASP A 49 7.14 15.93 -13.84
C ASP A 49 8.21 15.13 -14.59
N ASP A 50 8.96 15.85 -15.42
CA ASP A 50 10.38 15.63 -15.71
C ASP A 50 11.26 15.95 -14.48
N ASP A 51 10.83 15.58 -13.26
CA ASP A 51 11.63 15.79 -12.05
C ASP A 51 12.41 14.52 -11.67
N LYS A 52 13.62 14.50 -12.25
CA LYS A 52 14.88 13.93 -11.73
C LYS A 52 15.05 12.41 -11.72
N LYS A 53 15.69 11.95 -12.80
CA LYS A 53 16.98 11.25 -12.65
C LYS A 53 17.93 12.11 -11.79
N ASP A 54 18.81 11.45 -11.05
CA ASP A 54 19.86 12.00 -10.19
C ASP A 54 19.46 12.46 -8.78
N LYS A 55 19.64 11.54 -7.84
CA LYS A 55 20.71 11.72 -6.84
C LYS A 55 21.50 10.42 -6.67
N SER A 56 22.69 10.41 -7.29
CA SER A 56 23.91 9.60 -7.07
C SER A 56 23.86 8.08 -7.14
#